data_AF-A0A529KSX7-F1
#
_entry.id   AF-A0A529KSX7-F1
#
_cell.length_a   1.000
_cell.length_b   1.000
_cell.length_c   1.000
_cell.angle_alpha   90.00
_cell.angle_beta   90.00
_cell.angle_gamma   90.00
#
_symmetry.space_group_name_H-M   'P 1'
#
loop_
_entity.id
_entity.type
_entity.pdbx_description
1 polymer ?
#
loop_
_entity_poly.entity_id
_entity_poly.type
_entity_poly.pdbx_seq_one_letter_code
_entity_poly.pdbx_strand_id
1 'polypeptide(L)'
;MVIPAPEFGLWHYWRDNDDPNLKWHGPNKFCEQLRFTSVSVCESDYRTYDNDRPGNFELLARRRDGALIHFFRENGGSWAWSDPGALVATETADNPSLIATGKRGRMSSAKKYLAAVIPDPEHGFVFFERGED
;
A
#
# COMPACT_ATOMS: atom_id res chain seq x y z
N MET A 1 -0.07 7.64 -7.50
CA MET A 1 1.25 7.05 -7.82
C MET A 1 2.13 7.18 -6.60
N VAL A 2 2.75 6.08 -6.15
CA VAL A 2 3.75 6.09 -5.08
C VAL A 2 5.06 5.61 -5.68
N ILE A 3 6.16 6.27 -5.33
CA ILE A 3 7.51 5.86 -5.76
C ILE A 3 8.47 5.82 -4.56
N PRO A 4 9.46 4.92 -4.56
CA PRO A 4 10.61 5.08 -3.69
C PRO A 4 11.40 6.31 -4.13
N ALA A 5 11.74 7.17 -3.18
CA ALA A 5 12.85 8.10 -3.31
C ALA A 5 14.02 7.42 -2.60
N PRO A 6 14.96 6.77 -3.32
CA PRO A 6 15.85 5.77 -2.71
C PRO A 6 16.67 6.26 -1.54
N GLU A 7 16.90 7.59 -1.45
CA GLU A 7 17.62 8.27 -0.37
C GLU A 7 16.73 9.10 0.58
N PHE A 8 15.40 9.16 0.35
CA PHE A 8 14.49 10.09 1.03
C PHE A 8 13.12 9.47 1.38
N GLY A 9 13.00 8.14 1.45
CA GLY A 9 11.75 7.46 1.82
C GLY A 9 10.81 7.23 0.63
N LEU A 10 9.54 7.61 0.79
CA LEU A 10 8.47 7.34 -0.18
C LEU A 10 7.74 8.63 -0.55
N TRP A 11 7.48 8.81 -1.85
CA TRP A 11 6.81 9.99 -2.38
C TRP A 11 5.51 9.61 -3.09
N HIS A 12 4.43 10.31 -2.74
CA HIS A 12 3.11 10.14 -3.35
C HIS A 12 2.76 11.34 -4.22
N TYR A 13 2.31 11.04 -5.44
CA TYR A 13 1.77 11.97 -6.41
C TYR A 13 0.37 11.53 -6.81
N TRP A 14 -0.51 12.49 -7.09
CA TRP A 14 -1.85 12.21 -7.60
C TRP A 14 -2.20 13.19 -8.71
N ARG A 15 -3.08 12.79 -9.62
CA ARG A 15 -3.59 13.66 -10.67
C ARG A 15 -4.97 14.13 -10.27
N ASP A 16 -5.19 15.43 -10.29
CA ASP A 16 -6.50 16.01 -10.16
C ASP A 16 -7.23 15.87 -11.49
N ASN A 17 -8.18 14.94 -11.53
CA ASN A 17 -9.02 14.73 -12.70
C ASN A 17 -10.22 15.68 -12.73
N ASP A 18 -10.44 16.48 -11.68
CA ASP A 18 -11.49 17.49 -11.62
C ASP A 18 -10.97 18.87 -12.09
N ASP A 19 -9.66 19.13 -12.05
CA ASP A 19 -9.04 20.30 -12.71
C ASP A 19 -9.04 20.11 -14.24
N PRO A 20 -9.58 21.05 -15.04
CA PRO A 20 -9.58 20.96 -16.51
C PRO A 20 -8.20 20.80 -17.15
N ASN A 21 -7.13 21.19 -16.45
CA ASN A 21 -5.74 21.05 -16.91
C ASN A 21 -5.11 19.71 -16.49
N LEU A 22 -5.86 18.83 -15.82
CA LEU A 22 -5.42 17.50 -15.37
C LEU A 22 -4.10 17.53 -14.60
N LYS A 23 -3.98 18.49 -13.67
CA LYS A 23 -2.72 18.77 -12.97
C LYS A 23 -2.30 17.60 -12.10
N TRP A 24 -0.99 17.39 -12.03
CA TRP A 24 -0.39 16.50 -11.03
C TRP A 24 0.00 17.29 -9.79
N HIS A 25 -0.27 16.71 -8.63
CA HIS A 25 0.09 17.23 -7.32
C HIS A 25 1.13 16.34 -6.64
N GLY A 26 1.90 16.93 -5.73
CA GLY A 26 2.94 16.26 -4.94
C GLY A 26 4.35 16.79 -5.19
N PRO A 27 5.39 16.16 -4.59
CA PRO A 27 5.28 14.96 -3.76
C PRO A 27 4.73 15.25 -2.35
N ASN A 28 3.79 14.44 -1.90
CA ASN A 28 3.58 14.23 -0.47
C ASN A 28 4.60 13.19 -0.01
N LYS A 29 5.49 13.58 0.90
CA LYS A 29 6.60 12.75 1.37
C LYS A 29 6.24 12.05 2.67
N PHE A 30 6.63 10.78 2.82
CA PHE A 30 6.43 10.02 4.05
C PHE A 30 7.54 8.98 4.23
N CYS A 31 7.74 8.56 5.48
CA CYS A 31 8.77 7.59 5.87
C CYS A 31 10.20 7.96 5.42
N GLU A 32 10.58 9.25 5.53
CA GLU A 32 11.90 9.75 5.09
C GLU A 32 13.08 9.18 5.90
N GLN A 33 12.81 8.57 7.06
CA GLN A 33 13.79 7.91 7.92
C GLN A 33 14.26 6.54 7.42
N LEU A 34 13.60 5.95 6.40
CA LEU A 34 13.97 4.65 5.83
C LEU A 34 14.36 4.77 4.35
N ARG A 35 14.86 3.67 3.76
CA ARG A 35 15.36 3.62 2.38
C ARG A 35 14.70 2.45 1.64
N PHE A 36 13.99 2.78 0.57
CA PHE A 36 13.20 1.82 -0.19
C PHE A 36 13.74 1.62 -1.60
N THR A 37 13.50 0.43 -2.14
CA THR A 37 13.91 0.02 -3.49
C THR A 37 12.72 -0.12 -4.41
N SER A 38 11.55 -0.46 -3.88
CA SER A 38 10.33 -0.63 -4.65
C SER A 38 9.07 -0.57 -3.81
N VAL A 39 7.95 -0.43 -4.51
CA VAL A 39 6.62 -0.36 -3.93
C VAL A 39 5.59 -1.05 -4.82
N SER A 40 4.52 -1.53 -4.20
CA SER A 40 3.26 -1.92 -4.84
C SER A 40 2.09 -1.32 -4.08
N VAL A 41 1.15 -0.72 -4.81
CA VAL A 41 0.00 0.00 -4.24
C VAL A 41 -1.30 -0.50 -4.86
N CYS A 42 -2.35 -0.63 -4.05
CA CYS A 42 -3.72 -0.84 -4.51
C CYS A 42 -4.70 0.01 -3.69
N GLU A 43 -5.94 0.15 -4.17
CA GLU A 43 -7.05 0.65 -3.35
C GLU A 43 -7.80 -0.54 -2.75
N SER A 44 -8.13 -0.45 -1.47
CA SER A 44 -8.90 -1.46 -0.73
C SER A 44 -10.33 -1.00 -0.46
N ASP A 45 -11.13 -1.85 0.20
CA ASP A 45 -12.44 -1.49 0.76
C ASP A 45 -12.37 -1.20 2.27
N TYR A 46 -11.16 -1.07 2.83
CA TYR A 46 -10.97 -0.54 4.18
C TYR A 46 -11.32 0.94 4.21
N ARG A 47 -12.11 1.31 5.22
CA ARG A 47 -12.57 2.69 5.42
C ARG A 47 -12.56 2.99 6.91
N THR A 48 -12.05 4.16 7.27
CA THR A 48 -12.11 4.67 8.64
C THR A 48 -13.50 5.21 8.98
N TYR A 49 -14.22 5.73 7.97
CA TYR A 49 -15.55 6.30 8.12
C TYR A 49 -16.54 5.61 7.18
N ASP A 50 -17.79 5.46 7.62
CA ASP A 50 -18.88 4.97 6.79
C ASP A 50 -19.45 6.13 5.96
N ASN A 51 -18.81 6.43 4.82
CA ASN A 51 -19.17 7.51 3.91
C ASN A 51 -18.86 7.13 2.44
N ASP A 52 -19.29 7.98 1.50
CA ASP A 52 -19.10 7.77 0.05
C ASP A 52 -17.68 8.10 -0.44
N ARG A 53 -16.69 8.19 0.46
CA ARG A 53 -15.31 8.45 0.05
C ARG A 53 -14.65 7.18 -0.51
N PRO A 54 -13.62 7.34 -1.36
CA PRO A 54 -12.78 6.22 -1.80
C PRO A 54 -12.23 5.41 -0.64
N GLY A 55 -11.92 4.14 -0.89
CA GLY A 55 -11.28 3.29 0.10
C GLY A 55 -9.83 3.70 0.34
N ASN A 56 -9.23 3.15 1.40
CA ASN A 56 -7.83 3.41 1.72
C ASN A 56 -6.92 2.93 0.59
N PHE A 57 -5.79 3.61 0.40
CA PHE A 57 -4.69 3.00 -0.34
C PHE A 57 -3.92 2.08 0.58
N GLU A 58 -3.50 0.93 0.05
CA GLU A 58 -2.68 -0.06 0.71
C GLU A 58 -1.37 -0.17 -0.06
N LEU A 59 -0.26 -0.23 0.66
CA LEU A 59 1.07 -0.18 0.09
C LEU A 59 1.95 -1.24 0.74
N LEU A 60 2.67 -1.98 -0.09
CA LEU A 60 3.84 -2.73 0.32
C LEU A 60 5.08 -2.02 -0.21
N ALA A 61 6.03 -1.72 0.67
CA ALA A 61 7.29 -1.08 0.31
C ALA A 61 8.48 -1.93 0.73
N ARG A 62 9.36 -2.25 -0.22
CA ARG A 62 10.56 -3.05 0.01
C ARG A 62 11.72 -2.14 0.38
N ARG A 63 12.25 -2.32 1.60
CA ARG A 63 13.47 -1.65 2.05
C ARG A 63 14.70 -2.17 1.32
N ARG A 64 15.77 -1.37 1.34
CA ARG A 64 17.05 -1.74 0.73
C ARG A 64 17.64 -3.04 1.28
N ASP A 65 17.37 -3.36 2.54
CA ASP A 65 17.80 -4.59 3.21
C ASP A 65 16.89 -5.81 2.94
N GLY A 66 15.87 -5.68 2.09
CA GLY A 66 14.97 -6.78 1.74
C GLY A 66 13.73 -6.89 2.60
N ALA A 67 13.63 -6.13 3.70
CA ALA A 67 12.44 -6.11 4.53
C ALA A 67 11.24 -5.51 3.79
N LEU A 68 10.08 -6.16 3.90
CA LEU A 68 8.84 -5.70 3.28
C LEU A 68 7.89 -5.15 4.34
N ILE A 69 7.52 -3.88 4.21
CA ILE A 69 6.70 -3.15 5.18
C ILE A 69 5.37 -2.76 4.56
N HIS A 70 4.28 -2.92 5.33
CA HIS A 70 2.96 -2.43 4.98
C HIS A 70 2.74 -0.98 5.44
N PHE A 71 2.08 -0.19 4.61
CA PHE A 71 1.55 1.13 4.92
C PHE A 71 0.13 1.24 4.37
N PHE A 72 -0.66 2.18 4.91
CA PHE A 72 -1.91 2.60 4.29
C PHE A 72 -2.02 4.11 4.24
N ARG A 73 -2.82 4.62 3.29
CA ARG A 73 -3.28 6.00 3.30
C ARG A 73 -4.76 6.01 3.61
N GLU A 74 -5.14 6.74 4.64
CA GLU A 74 -6.53 6.91 5.01
C GLU A 74 -7.20 7.90 4.04
N ASN A 75 -8.24 7.47 3.32
CA ASN A 75 -8.88 8.26 2.26
C ASN A 75 -10.31 8.73 2.60
N GLY A 76 -10.79 8.46 3.82
CA GLY A 76 -12.11 8.84 4.30
C GLY A 76 -12.17 10.20 5.01
N GLY A 77 -11.04 10.79 5.42
CA GLY A 77 -11.04 12.15 5.99
C GLY A 77 -9.69 12.84 6.15
N SER A 78 -8.69 12.15 6.71
CA SER A 78 -7.36 12.69 7.04
C SER A 78 -6.43 12.78 5.85
N TRP A 79 -6.59 11.92 4.83
CA TRP A 79 -5.75 11.87 3.64
C TRP A 79 -4.27 11.59 3.93
N ALA A 80 -3.97 11.12 5.14
CA ALA A 80 -2.63 10.92 5.66
C ALA A 80 -2.13 9.48 5.43
N TRP A 81 -0.82 9.37 5.18
CA TRP A 81 -0.14 8.08 5.21
C TRP A 81 0.09 7.65 6.65
N SER A 82 -0.01 6.35 6.91
CA SER A 82 0.34 5.75 8.18
C SER A 82 1.84 5.85 8.45
N ASP A 83 2.22 5.75 9.71
CA ASP A 83 3.57 5.32 10.08
C ASP A 83 3.86 3.90 9.53
N PRO A 84 5.13 3.47 9.49
CA PRO A 84 5.48 2.09 9.14
C PRO A 84 4.67 1.09 9.97
N GLY A 85 3.88 0.27 9.29
CA GLY A 85 3.02 -0.73 9.90
C GLY A 85 3.73 -2.07 10.10
N ALA A 86 3.01 -3.15 9.84
CA ALA A 86 3.51 -4.51 10.01
C ALA A 86 4.70 -4.80 9.08
N LEU A 87 5.70 -5.48 9.64
CA LEU A 87 6.72 -6.18 8.87
C LEU A 87 6.08 -7.44 8.26
N VAL A 88 5.95 -7.47 6.94
CA VAL A 88 5.31 -8.57 6.19
C VAL A 88 6.31 -9.70 5.92
N ALA A 89 7.56 -9.34 5.62
CA ALA A 89 8.66 -10.28 5.43
C ALA A 89 9.99 -9.60 5.82
N THR A 90 10.96 -10.38 6.32
CA THR A 90 12.29 -9.88 6.70
C THR A 90 13.24 -9.80 5.50
N GLU A 91 13.11 -10.72 4.56
CA GLU A 91 13.94 -10.80 3.37
C GLU A 91 13.08 -11.13 2.16
N THR A 92 13.23 -10.35 1.09
CA THR A 92 12.51 -10.53 -0.17
C THR A 92 13.48 -10.35 -1.32
N ALA A 93 13.32 -11.13 -2.38
CA ALA A 93 14.23 -11.10 -3.51
C ALA A 93 14.01 -9.86 -4.40
N ASP A 94 12.76 -9.40 -4.54
CA ASP A 94 12.36 -8.37 -5.50
C ASP A 94 10.99 -7.76 -5.14
N ASN A 95 10.41 -6.98 -6.05
CA ASN A 95 9.19 -6.21 -5.90
C ASN A 95 7.96 -7.12 -5.73
N PRO A 96 7.16 -6.95 -4.66
CA PRO A 96 5.92 -7.69 -4.51
C PRO A 96 4.86 -7.21 -5.50
N SER A 97 3.84 -8.03 -5.74
CA SER A 97 2.57 -7.58 -6.32
C SER A 97 1.49 -7.61 -5.26
N LEU A 98 0.68 -6.55 -5.19
CA LEU A 98 -0.39 -6.38 -4.18
C LEU A 98 -1.74 -6.17 -4.87
N ILE A 99 -2.76 -6.87 -4.38
CA ILE A 99 -4.15 -6.65 -4.75
C ILE A 99 -5.04 -6.61 -3.52
N ALA A 100 -6.11 -5.82 -3.57
CA ALA A 100 -7.24 -5.95 -2.68
C ALA A 100 -8.26 -6.89 -3.33
N THR A 101 -8.66 -7.95 -2.63
CA THR A 101 -9.63 -8.93 -3.19
C THR A 101 -11.08 -8.64 -2.80
N GLY A 102 -11.32 -7.49 -2.16
CA GLY A 102 -12.63 -6.99 -1.77
C GLY A 102 -13.39 -7.94 -0.86
N LYS A 103 -14.67 -7.63 -0.66
CA LYS A 103 -15.62 -8.41 0.12
C LYS A 103 -15.82 -9.83 -0.47
N ARG A 104 -15.14 -10.86 0.06
CA ARG A 104 -15.47 -12.27 -0.26
C ARG A 104 -16.71 -12.71 0.54
N GLY A 105 -17.87 -12.83 -0.14
CA GLY A 105 -19.07 -13.49 0.40
C GLY A 105 -20.34 -12.64 0.48
N ARG A 106 -21.50 -13.31 0.58
CA ARG A 106 -22.83 -12.70 0.71
C ARG A 106 -22.99 -12.13 2.13
N MET A 107 -23.30 -10.84 2.23
CA MET A 107 -23.54 -9.98 3.41
C MET A 107 -23.44 -10.60 4.83
N SER A 108 -22.67 -9.90 5.69
CA SER A 108 -22.52 -9.95 7.17
C SER A 108 -21.27 -10.63 7.75
N SER A 109 -20.51 -11.41 6.99
CA SER A 109 -19.27 -12.06 7.48
C SER A 109 -18.08 -11.93 6.52
N ALA A 110 -18.21 -11.08 5.51
CA ALA A 110 -17.23 -11.03 4.45
C ALA A 110 -15.94 -10.37 4.95
N LYS A 111 -14.92 -11.21 5.11
CA LYS A 111 -13.57 -10.80 5.42
C LYS A 111 -13.03 -9.96 4.25
N LYS A 112 -12.43 -8.83 4.61
CA LYS A 112 -11.69 -7.98 3.69
C LYS A 112 -10.27 -8.52 3.62
N TYR A 113 -9.74 -8.67 2.41
CA TYR A 113 -8.42 -9.27 2.24
C TYR A 113 -7.51 -8.43 1.35
N LEU A 114 -6.26 -8.33 1.81
CA LEU A 114 -5.13 -7.98 0.96
C LEU A 114 -4.37 -9.25 0.64
N ALA A 115 -4.14 -9.47 -0.65
CA ALA A 115 -3.35 -10.58 -1.14
C ALA A 115 -2.10 -10.05 -1.83
N ALA A 116 -0.96 -10.65 -1.52
CA ALA A 116 0.31 -10.32 -2.13
C ALA A 116 1.06 -11.57 -2.60
N VAL A 117 1.70 -11.45 -3.75
CA VAL A 117 2.72 -12.40 -4.20
C VAL A 117 4.06 -11.72 -3.98
N ILE A 118 4.92 -12.36 -3.18
CA ILE A 118 6.18 -11.80 -2.71
C ILE A 118 7.32 -12.65 -3.28
N PRO A 119 8.25 -12.06 -4.04
CA PRO A 119 9.46 -12.76 -4.46
C PRO A 119 10.31 -13.14 -3.25
N ASP A 120 10.58 -14.43 -3.11
CA ASP A 120 11.29 -15.01 -1.98
C ASP A 120 12.62 -15.60 -2.46
N PRO A 121 13.74 -15.35 -1.75
CA PRO A 121 15.05 -15.80 -2.20
C PRO A 121 15.23 -17.33 -2.22
N GLU A 122 14.46 -18.07 -1.42
CA GLU A 122 14.60 -19.52 -1.28
C GLU A 122 13.51 -20.28 -2.06
N HIS A 123 12.30 -19.74 -2.10
CA HIS A 123 11.10 -20.42 -2.60
C HIS A 123 10.61 -19.87 -3.95
N GLY A 124 11.28 -18.85 -4.49
CA GLY A 124 10.88 -18.13 -5.71
C GLY A 124 9.76 -17.13 -5.42
N PHE A 125 8.57 -17.62 -5.03
CA PHE A 125 7.45 -16.76 -4.63
C PHE A 125 6.68 -17.35 -3.45
N VAL A 126 6.28 -16.48 -2.53
CA VAL A 126 5.36 -16.82 -1.43
C VAL A 126 4.08 -15.99 -1.53
N PHE A 127 2.98 -16.57 -1.09
CA PHE A 127 1.67 -15.91 -1.03
C PHE A 127 1.41 -15.42 0.39
N PHE A 128 1.05 -14.14 0.52
CA PHE A 128 0.64 -13.52 1.77
C PHE A 128 -0.80 -13.06 1.67
N GLU A 129 -1.62 -13.39 2.68
CA GLU A 129 -2.98 -12.90 2.82
C GLU A 129 -3.15 -12.27 4.20
N ARG A 130 -3.63 -11.02 4.24
CA ARG A 130 -4.08 -10.36 5.47
C ARG A 130 -5.60 -10.32 5.46
N GLY A 131 -6.23 -11.05 6.38
CA GLY A 131 -7.66 -10.92 6.69
C GLY A 131 -7.87 -10.15 8.00
N GLU A 132 -9.04 -9.53 8.16
CA GLU A 132 -9.58 -9.26 9.49
C GLU A 132 -10.15 -10.56 10.07
N ASP A 133 -9.94 -10.80 11.36
CA ASP A 133 -10.68 -11.81 12.13
C ASP A 133 -12.06 -11.29 12.55
#